data_AF-A0A965M763-F1
#
_entry.id   AF-A0A965M763-F1
#
_cell.length_a   1.000
_cell.length_b   1.000
_cell.length_c   1.000
_cell.angle_alpha   90.00
_cell.angle_beta   90.00
_cell.angle_gamma   90.00
#
_symmetry.space_group_name_H-M   'P 1'
#
loop_
_entity.id
_entity.type
_entity.pdbx_description
1 polymer ?
#
loop_
_entity_poly.entity_id
_entity_poly.type
_entity_poly.pdbx_seq_one_letter_code
_entity_poly.pdbx_strand_id
1 'polypeptide(L)'
;EQRLLALQTERRGIVEALRVTWGEAFAAQPGDTGGLLGQAAARAIDVVQFVVPPGFDPRDVHWRVAPVATGTTGVAAHLIGRSPQALAGVPGETWLLTLPPSGQPAGSRVRVSADSSRPLTGVRVPPAAVVRFGGKAWVYVRVAPEQFERQPLATDRPLADGLFSDTLTPQSQLVVSGAQLLLSEEFKFQIKNENSD
;
A
#
# COMPACT_ATOMS: atom_id res chain seq x y z
N GLU A 1 -23.14 45.08 -8.27
CA GLU A 1 -21.92 44.46 -8.84
C GLU A 1 -20.87 44.08 -7.79
N GLN A 2 -20.47 44.97 -6.87
CA GLN A 2 -19.45 44.68 -5.86
C GLN A 2 -19.72 43.43 -5.01
N ARG A 3 -20.97 43.19 -4.59
CA ARG A 3 -21.36 41.97 -3.85
C ARG A 3 -21.19 40.69 -4.65
N LEU A 4 -21.44 40.73 -5.97
CA LEU A 4 -21.29 39.56 -6.84
C LEU A 4 -19.81 39.21 -7.03
N LEU A 5 -18.97 40.23 -7.24
CA LEU A 5 -17.52 40.07 -7.34
C LEU A 5 -16.91 39.54 -6.03
N ALA A 6 -17.39 40.02 -4.88
CA ALA A 6 -16.97 39.52 -3.58
C ALA A 6 -17.28 38.02 -3.41
N LEU A 7 -18.53 37.61 -3.70
CA LEU A 7 -18.96 36.21 -3.64
C LEU A 7 -18.20 35.30 -4.62
N GLN A 8 -17.89 35.79 -5.82
CA GLN A 8 -17.09 35.03 -6.79
C GLN A 8 -15.65 34.84 -6.34
N THR A 9 -15.06 35.86 -5.72
CA THR A 9 -13.70 35.80 -5.17
C THR A 9 -13.64 34.83 -3.99
N GLU A 10 -14.61 34.93 -3.08
CA GLU A 10 -14.75 34.01 -1.95
C GLU A 10 -14.91 32.56 -2.41
N ARG A 11 -15.82 32.30 -3.35
CA ARG A 11 -16.00 30.96 -3.93
C ARG A 11 -14.70 30.42 -4.52
N ARG A 12 -13.97 31.26 -5.25
CA ARG A 12 -12.68 30.86 -5.85
C ARG A 12 -11.64 30.52 -4.78
N GLY A 13 -11.58 31.29 -3.70
CA GLY A 13 -10.71 31.03 -2.56
C GLY A 13 -11.01 29.68 -1.89
N ILE A 14 -12.30 29.36 -1.68
CA ILE A 14 -12.72 28.07 -1.12
C ILE A 14 -12.31 26.91 -2.02
N VAL A 15 -12.55 27.02 -3.33
CA VAL A 15 -12.20 25.97 -4.30
C VAL A 15 -10.68 25.74 -4.34
N GLU A 16 -9.90 26.81 -4.29
CA GLU A 16 -8.43 26.69 -4.28
C GLU A 16 -7.94 26.06 -2.97
N ALA A 17 -8.51 26.42 -1.83
CA ALA A 17 -8.20 25.78 -0.55
C ALA A 17 -8.52 24.27 -0.59
N LEU A 18 -9.69 23.89 -1.14
CA LEU A 18 -10.05 22.48 -1.33
C LEU A 18 -9.06 21.75 -2.21
N ARG A 19 -8.64 22.36 -3.33
CA ARG A 19 -7.65 21.78 -4.24
C ARG A 19 -6.31 21.55 -3.54
N VAL A 20 -5.83 22.53 -2.77
CA VAL A 20 -4.54 22.44 -2.06
C VAL A 20 -4.57 21.40 -0.94
N THR A 21 -5.69 21.25 -0.23
CA THR A 21 -5.79 20.32 0.91
C THR A 21 -6.20 18.92 0.49
N TRP A 22 -7.16 18.78 -0.43
CA TRP A 22 -7.83 17.52 -0.76
C TRP A 22 -7.66 17.08 -2.23
N GLY A 23 -7.13 17.95 -3.07
CA GLY A 23 -6.86 17.65 -4.49
C GLY A 23 -8.03 17.95 -5.42
N GLU A 24 -7.80 17.74 -6.71
CA GLU A 24 -8.76 18.07 -7.77
C GLU A 24 -10.10 17.34 -7.64
N ALA A 25 -10.11 16.12 -7.08
CA ALA A 25 -11.32 15.33 -6.92
C ALA A 25 -12.40 16.07 -6.10
N PHE A 26 -12.00 16.73 -5.01
CA PHE A 26 -12.90 17.53 -4.19
C PHE A 26 -13.15 18.93 -4.75
N ALA A 27 -12.24 19.46 -5.56
CA ALA A 27 -12.35 20.79 -6.15
C ALA A 27 -13.13 20.85 -7.47
N ALA A 28 -13.38 19.71 -8.13
CA ALA A 28 -13.98 19.66 -9.47
C ALA A 28 -15.42 20.20 -9.53
N GLN A 29 -16.26 19.83 -8.55
CA GLN A 29 -17.68 20.22 -8.51
C GLN A 29 -18.08 20.69 -7.09
N PRO A 30 -17.58 21.86 -6.64
CA PRO A 30 -17.72 22.32 -5.25
C PRO A 30 -19.14 22.71 -4.85
N GLY A 31 -20.05 22.91 -5.83
CA GLY A 31 -21.45 23.25 -5.59
C GLY A 31 -22.40 22.07 -5.72
N ASP A 32 -21.90 20.88 -6.09
CA ASP A 32 -22.72 19.69 -6.22
C ASP A 32 -22.92 19.03 -4.85
N THR A 33 -24.15 19.11 -4.33
CA THR A 33 -24.53 18.49 -3.05
C THR A 33 -24.58 16.96 -3.13
N GLY A 34 -24.76 16.40 -4.33
CA GLY A 34 -24.60 14.97 -4.59
C GLY A 34 -23.15 14.56 -4.88
N GLY A 35 -22.24 15.52 -5.07
CA GLY A 35 -20.84 15.28 -5.36
C GLY A 35 -20.03 14.91 -4.11
N LEU A 36 -18.72 14.68 -4.29
CA LEU A 36 -17.82 14.24 -3.22
C LEU A 36 -17.83 15.15 -1.99
N LEU A 37 -17.79 16.47 -2.21
CA LEU A 37 -17.80 17.45 -1.11
C LEU A 37 -19.13 17.41 -0.35
N GLY A 38 -20.26 17.37 -1.06
CA GLY A 38 -21.59 17.31 -0.46
C GLY A 38 -21.80 16.03 0.33
N GLN A 39 -21.42 14.88 -0.24
CA GLN A 39 -21.48 13.58 0.45
C GLN A 39 -20.59 13.54 1.70
N ALA A 40 -19.37 14.07 1.63
CA ALA A 40 -18.47 14.14 2.78
C ALA A 40 -19.02 15.08 3.88
N ALA A 41 -19.55 16.26 3.50
CA ALA A 41 -20.16 17.20 4.43
C ALA A 41 -21.41 16.61 5.14
N ALA A 42 -22.18 15.80 4.41
CA ALA A 42 -23.32 15.07 4.95
C ALA A 42 -22.94 13.80 5.75
N ARG A 43 -21.64 13.48 5.85
CA ARG A 43 -21.12 12.22 6.43
C ARG A 43 -21.70 10.96 5.78
N ALA A 44 -22.03 11.06 4.50
CA ALA A 44 -22.52 9.95 3.69
C ALA A 44 -21.37 9.09 3.11
N ILE A 45 -20.14 9.57 3.20
CA ILE A 45 -18.92 8.84 2.83
C ILE A 45 -17.82 9.11 3.85
N ASP A 46 -16.92 8.14 4.02
CA ASP A 46 -15.63 8.35 4.65
C ASP A 46 -14.54 8.53 3.59
N VAL A 47 -13.46 9.23 3.95
CA VAL A 47 -12.29 9.44 3.09
C VAL A 47 -11.09 8.78 3.73
N VAL A 48 -10.36 7.98 2.94
CA VAL A 48 -9.15 7.29 3.39
C VAL A 48 -7.97 7.78 2.57
N GLN A 49 -6.93 8.21 3.28
CA GLN A 49 -5.64 8.54 2.70
C GLN A 49 -4.69 7.36 2.86
N PHE A 50 -3.98 7.01 1.78
CA PHE A 50 -3.05 5.88 1.79
C PHE A 50 -1.88 6.13 0.84
N VAL A 51 -0.78 5.40 1.05
CA VAL A 51 0.40 5.46 0.17
C VAL A 51 0.42 4.26 -0.75
N VAL A 52 0.70 4.52 -2.02
CA VAL A 52 0.87 3.50 -3.05
C VAL A 52 2.35 3.10 -3.13
N PRO A 53 2.67 1.79 -3.13
CA PRO A 53 4.04 1.33 -3.36
C PRO A 53 4.61 1.80 -4.70
N PRO A 54 5.93 2.05 -4.80
CA PRO A 54 6.56 2.40 -6.07
C PRO A 54 6.28 1.35 -7.16
N GLY A 55 5.93 1.80 -8.36
CA GLY A 55 5.68 0.92 -9.51
C GLY A 55 4.28 0.27 -9.54
N PHE A 56 3.41 0.54 -8.56
CA PHE A 56 2.02 0.09 -8.58
C PHE A 56 1.11 1.16 -9.21
N ASP A 57 0.30 0.77 -10.20
CA ASP A 57 -0.76 1.63 -10.75
C ASP A 57 -2.07 1.43 -9.97
N PRO A 58 -2.57 2.47 -9.26
CA PRO A 58 -3.76 2.33 -8.44
C PRO A 58 -5.10 2.32 -9.20
N ARG A 59 -5.10 2.55 -10.52
CA ARG A 59 -6.35 2.82 -11.28
C ARG A 59 -7.11 1.58 -11.76
N ASP A 60 -6.43 0.45 -11.98
CA ASP A 60 -7.03 -0.79 -12.53
C ASP A 60 -7.06 -1.92 -11.49
N VAL A 61 -7.56 -1.61 -10.29
CA VAL A 61 -7.69 -2.56 -9.17
C VAL A 61 -8.97 -2.34 -8.38
N HIS A 62 -9.41 -3.37 -7.67
CA HIS A 62 -10.52 -3.26 -6.73
C HIS A 62 -10.00 -2.94 -5.33
N TRP A 63 -10.41 -1.80 -4.79
CA TRP A 63 -9.97 -1.34 -3.48
C TRP A 63 -10.86 -1.87 -2.36
N ARG A 64 -10.21 -2.32 -1.28
CA ARG A 64 -10.88 -2.68 -0.03
C ARG A 64 -10.21 -1.99 1.15
N VAL A 65 -11.02 -1.60 2.12
CA VAL A 65 -10.58 -0.94 3.36
C VAL A 65 -11.10 -1.71 4.56
N ALA A 66 -10.20 -2.07 5.47
CA ALA A 66 -10.54 -2.75 6.72
C ALA A 66 -9.93 -2.04 7.93
N PRO A 67 -10.55 -2.06 9.12
CA PRO A 67 -9.86 -1.71 10.35
C PRO A 67 -8.66 -2.63 10.57
N VAL A 68 -7.51 -2.08 10.99
CA VAL A 68 -6.26 -2.85 11.15
C VAL A 68 -6.44 -4.09 12.07
N ALA A 69 -7.29 -3.98 13.09
CA ALA A 69 -7.47 -4.99 14.13
C ALA A 69 -8.31 -6.22 13.72
N THR A 70 -9.13 -6.14 12.67
CA THR A 70 -10.27 -7.07 12.54
C THR A 70 -10.01 -8.31 11.68
N GLY A 71 -8.88 -8.40 10.98
CA GLY A 71 -8.60 -9.53 10.07
C GLY A 71 -9.63 -9.71 8.93
N THR A 72 -10.59 -8.79 8.79
CA THR A 72 -11.69 -8.87 7.83
C THR A 72 -11.20 -8.57 6.41
N THR A 73 -11.98 -9.00 5.43
CA THR A 73 -11.77 -8.67 4.01
C THR A 73 -11.97 -7.17 3.72
N GLY A 74 -12.51 -6.39 4.66
CA GLY A 74 -12.79 -4.96 4.49
C GLY A 74 -14.05 -4.68 3.67
N VAL A 75 -14.35 -3.41 3.43
CA VAL A 75 -15.45 -2.93 2.58
C VAL A 75 -14.91 -2.38 1.26
N ALA A 76 -15.71 -2.44 0.21
CA ALA A 76 -15.35 -1.87 -1.09
C ALA A 76 -15.14 -0.36 -0.98
N ALA A 77 -14.11 0.14 -1.68
CA ALA A 77 -13.78 1.55 -1.72
C ALA A 77 -13.51 1.99 -3.17
N HIS A 78 -13.61 3.29 -3.42
CA HIS A 78 -13.44 3.88 -4.74
C HIS A 78 -12.29 4.88 -4.73
N LEU A 79 -11.35 4.72 -5.65
CA LEU A 79 -10.26 5.67 -5.86
C LEU A 79 -10.81 6.97 -6.45
N ILE A 80 -10.56 8.07 -5.76
CA ILE A 80 -11.02 9.39 -6.21
C ILE A 80 -9.89 10.26 -6.78
N GLY A 81 -8.63 9.98 -6.41
CA GLY A 81 -7.49 10.66 -7.01
C GLY A 81 -6.26 10.73 -6.12
N ARG A 82 -5.25 11.45 -6.60
CA ARG A 82 -4.03 11.74 -5.85
C ARG A 82 -4.33 12.75 -4.74
N SER A 83 -3.72 12.53 -3.58
CA SER A 83 -3.70 13.50 -2.50
C SER A 83 -2.58 14.53 -2.77
N PRO A 84 -2.84 15.84 -2.64
CA PRO A 84 -1.78 16.85 -2.68
C PRO A 84 -0.92 16.82 -1.41
N GLN A 85 -1.43 16.25 -0.32
CA GLN A 85 -0.73 16.09 0.95
C GLN A 85 -0.06 14.72 1.01
N ALA A 86 1.21 14.68 1.41
CA ALA A 86 1.90 13.43 1.72
C ALA A 86 1.45 12.88 3.08
N LEU A 87 1.31 11.56 3.19
CA LEU A 87 1.05 10.91 4.47
C LEU A 87 2.31 10.90 5.34
N ALA A 88 2.24 11.48 6.54
CA ALA A 88 3.39 11.64 7.43
C ALA A 88 4.02 10.28 7.80
N GLY A 89 5.34 10.19 7.68
CA GLY A 89 6.12 9.01 8.07
C GLY A 89 6.05 7.83 7.10
N VAL A 90 5.41 7.98 5.93
CA VAL A 90 5.33 6.94 4.91
C VAL A 90 5.84 7.48 3.56
N PRO A 91 6.95 6.96 3.01
CA PRO A 91 7.46 7.41 1.72
C PRO A 91 6.59 6.86 0.57
N GLY A 92 6.24 7.73 -0.38
CA GLY A 92 5.56 7.34 -1.62
C GLY A 92 4.47 8.32 -2.06
N GLU A 93 3.83 8.03 -3.20
CA GLU A 93 2.69 8.82 -3.66
C GLU A 93 1.48 8.56 -2.78
N THR A 94 0.83 9.63 -2.32
CA THR A 94 -0.36 9.54 -1.48
C THR A 94 -1.63 9.70 -2.33
N TRP A 95 -2.61 8.85 -2.08
CA TRP A 95 -3.86 8.76 -2.81
C TRP A 95 -5.05 8.75 -1.85
N LEU A 96 -6.24 9.03 -2.40
CA LEU A 96 -7.49 9.11 -1.67
C LEU A 96 -8.50 8.07 -2.19
N LEU A 97 -9.13 7.38 -1.24
CA LEU A 97 -10.28 6.51 -1.46
C LEU A 97 -11.52 7.10 -0.78
N THR A 98 -12.69 6.72 -1.28
CA THR A 98 -13.97 6.90 -0.59
C THR A 98 -14.63 5.55 -0.33
N LEU A 99 -15.37 5.46 0.76
CA LEU A 99 -16.11 4.28 1.16
C LEU A 99 -17.41 4.70 1.88
N PRO A 100 -18.40 3.80 1.98
CA PRO A 100 -19.58 4.04 2.82
C PRO A 100 -19.17 4.33 4.28
N PRO A 101 -20.02 5.01 5.06
CA PRO A 101 -19.71 5.36 6.44
C PRO A 101 -19.36 4.12 7.26
N SER A 102 -18.14 4.07 7.77
CA SER A 102 -17.62 2.92 8.52
C SER A 102 -17.96 2.98 10.01
N GLY A 103 -18.44 4.11 10.49
CA GLY A 103 -18.66 4.38 11.92
C GLY A 103 -17.37 4.56 12.72
N GLN A 104 -16.20 4.58 12.06
CA GLN A 104 -14.93 4.80 12.72
C GLN A 104 -14.65 6.29 12.94
N PRO A 105 -14.03 6.68 14.07
CA PRO A 105 -13.56 8.04 14.26
C PRO A 105 -12.56 8.46 13.19
N ALA A 106 -12.60 9.74 12.80
CA ALA A 106 -11.56 10.32 11.96
C ALA A 106 -10.17 10.13 12.58
N GLY A 107 -9.17 9.82 11.75
CA GLY A 107 -7.81 9.49 12.20
C GLY A 107 -7.59 8.03 12.59
N SER A 108 -8.63 7.19 12.53
CA SER A 108 -8.48 5.74 12.73
C SER A 108 -7.54 5.14 11.68
N ARG A 109 -6.67 4.23 12.11
CA ARG A 109 -5.78 3.50 11.20
C ARG A 109 -6.55 2.39 10.49
N VAL A 110 -6.41 2.34 9.18
CA VAL A 110 -7.01 1.32 8.33
C VAL A 110 -5.94 0.57 7.54
N ARG A 111 -6.29 -0.65 7.13
CA ARG A 111 -5.57 -1.41 6.14
C ARG A 111 -6.26 -1.18 4.80
N VAL A 112 -5.50 -0.78 3.80
CA VAL A 112 -5.95 -0.68 2.42
C VAL A 112 -5.35 -1.85 1.66
N SER A 113 -6.20 -2.60 0.95
CA SER A 113 -5.78 -3.68 0.07
C SER A 113 -6.35 -3.45 -1.32
N ALA A 114 -5.60 -3.90 -2.33
CA ALA A 114 -6.00 -3.89 -3.71
C ALA A 114 -6.04 -5.31 -4.25
N ASP A 115 -7.18 -5.69 -4.83
CA ASP A 115 -7.31 -6.94 -5.57
C ASP A 115 -7.07 -6.63 -7.06
N SER A 116 -6.13 -7.34 -7.67
CA SER A 116 -5.82 -7.18 -9.08
C SER A 116 -7.02 -7.58 -9.95
N SER A 117 -7.40 -6.73 -10.91
CA SER A 117 -8.42 -7.08 -11.92
C SER A 117 -7.90 -8.14 -12.91
N ARG A 118 -6.58 -8.33 -12.98
CA ARG A 118 -5.91 -9.27 -13.88
C ARG A 118 -5.18 -10.36 -13.09
N PRO A 119 -5.18 -11.61 -13.59
CA PRO A 119 -4.35 -12.66 -12.99
C PRO A 119 -2.88 -12.27 -13.09
N LEU A 120 -2.19 -12.34 -11.95
CA LEU A 120 -0.74 -12.16 -11.86
C LEU A 120 -0.07 -13.53 -11.92
N THR A 121 0.98 -13.67 -12.72
CA THR A 121 1.80 -14.87 -12.79
C THR A 121 2.99 -14.73 -11.87
N GLY A 122 3.23 -15.72 -11.02
CA GLY A 122 4.36 -15.73 -10.11
C GLY A 122 4.37 -16.98 -9.23
N VAL A 123 5.21 -16.95 -8.21
CA VAL A 123 5.42 -18.04 -7.26
C VAL A 123 4.77 -17.70 -5.93
N ARG A 124 4.03 -18.68 -5.39
CA ARG A 124 3.59 -18.66 -4.00
C ARG A 124 4.74 -19.08 -3.10
N VAL A 125 5.18 -18.17 -2.25
CA VAL A 125 6.21 -18.42 -1.24
C VAL A 125 5.54 -18.76 0.10
N PRO A 126 5.68 -19.99 0.60
CA PRO A 126 5.08 -20.40 1.87
C PRO A 126 5.79 -19.71 3.05
N PRO A 127 5.11 -19.47 4.19
CA PRO A 127 5.70 -18.82 5.36
C PRO A 127 6.99 -19.49 5.86
N ALA A 128 7.08 -20.81 5.76
CA ALA A 128 8.25 -21.59 6.18
C ALA A 128 9.53 -21.29 5.37
N ALA A 129 9.40 -20.73 4.15
CA ALA A 129 10.54 -20.30 3.34
C ALA A 129 11.02 -18.88 3.66
N VAL A 130 10.25 -18.11 4.43
CA VAL A 130 10.50 -16.68 4.65
C VAL A 130 11.42 -16.48 5.85
N VAL A 131 12.55 -15.81 5.61
CA VAL A 131 13.49 -15.39 6.65
C VAL A 131 13.42 -13.88 6.81
N ARG A 132 13.30 -13.40 8.05
CA ARG A 132 13.34 -11.96 8.36
C ARG A 132 14.73 -11.58 8.87
N PHE A 133 15.38 -10.63 8.19
CA PHE A 133 16.71 -10.16 8.56
C PHE A 133 16.92 -8.72 8.07
N GLY A 134 17.55 -7.88 8.89
CA GLY A 134 17.83 -6.48 8.54
C GLY A 134 16.58 -5.66 8.19
N GLY A 135 15.45 -5.94 8.85
CA GLY A 135 14.17 -5.28 8.57
C GLY A 135 13.49 -5.67 7.26
N LYS A 136 14.03 -6.63 6.50
CA LYS A 136 13.49 -7.11 5.22
C LYS A 136 13.12 -8.59 5.30
N ALA A 137 12.32 -9.06 4.35
CA ALA A 137 12.05 -10.47 4.13
C ALA A 137 12.95 -11.02 3.03
N TRP A 138 13.31 -12.29 3.17
CA TRP A 138 14.25 -13.00 2.31
C TRP A 138 13.79 -14.43 2.09
N VAL A 139 14.27 -15.03 1.01
CA VAL A 139 14.20 -16.47 0.74
C VAL A 139 15.58 -16.99 0.36
N TYR A 140 15.83 -18.27 0.60
CA TYR A 140 17.01 -18.96 0.05
C TYR A 140 16.60 -19.79 -1.16
N VAL A 141 17.24 -19.53 -2.29
CA VAL A 141 17.07 -20.26 -3.55
C VAL A 141 18.28 -21.16 -3.76
N ARG A 142 18.06 -22.44 -4.06
CA ARG A 142 19.13 -23.36 -4.45
C ARG A 142 19.57 -23.07 -5.89
N VAL A 143 20.81 -22.64 -6.06
CA VAL A 143 21.40 -22.30 -7.38
C VAL A 143 22.31 -23.41 -7.92
N ALA A 144 22.83 -24.27 -7.04
CA ALA A 144 23.57 -25.49 -7.38
C ALA A 144 23.36 -26.55 -6.27
N PRO A 145 23.86 -27.79 -6.40
CA PRO A 145 23.53 -28.88 -5.49
C PRO A 145 23.67 -28.56 -3.99
N GLU A 146 24.67 -27.78 -3.61
CA GLU A 146 24.94 -27.37 -2.22
C GLU A 146 25.17 -25.86 -2.11
N GLN A 147 24.67 -25.09 -3.10
CA GLN A 147 24.83 -23.63 -3.12
C GLN A 147 23.47 -22.97 -3.05
N PHE A 148 23.35 -22.04 -2.11
CA PHE A 148 22.12 -21.33 -1.82
C PHE A 148 22.39 -19.83 -1.81
N GLU A 149 21.54 -19.08 -2.49
CA GLU A 149 21.62 -17.63 -2.52
C GLU A 149 20.41 -17.01 -1.83
N ARG A 150 20.69 -15.99 -1.01
CA ARG A 150 19.65 -15.21 -0.35
C ARG A 150 19.13 -14.15 -1.31
N GLN A 151 17.83 -14.22 -1.61
CA GLN A 151 17.16 -13.25 -2.48
C GLN A 151 16.12 -12.44 -1.69
N PRO A 152 15.97 -11.13 -1.97
CA PRO A 152 14.99 -10.29 -1.31
C PRO A 152 13.56 -10.71 -1.71
N LEU A 153 12.66 -10.70 -0.73
CA LEU A 153 11.24 -11.00 -0.93
C LEU A 153 10.39 -9.78 -0.59
N ALA A 154 9.57 -9.35 -1.55
CA ALA A 154 8.59 -8.30 -1.32
C ALA A 154 7.46 -8.79 -0.40
N THR A 155 7.03 -7.95 0.55
CA THR A 155 5.99 -8.30 1.54
C THR A 155 4.68 -7.55 1.35
N ASP A 156 4.57 -6.78 0.28
CA ASP A 156 3.43 -5.93 -0.09
C ASP A 156 2.33 -6.70 -0.84
N ARG A 157 2.60 -7.96 -1.24
CA ARG A 157 1.65 -8.84 -1.94
C ARG A 157 1.35 -10.10 -1.12
N PRO A 158 0.59 -9.97 -0.02
CA PRO A 158 0.22 -11.11 0.82
C PRO A 158 -0.78 -12.02 0.10
N LEU A 159 -0.64 -13.32 0.35
CA LEU A 159 -1.62 -14.35 0.01
C LEU A 159 -2.23 -14.91 1.31
N ALA A 160 -3.35 -15.62 1.20
CA ALA A 160 -3.99 -16.24 2.36
C ALA A 160 -3.04 -17.19 3.13
N ASP A 161 -2.12 -17.85 2.42
CA ASP A 161 -1.20 -18.86 2.94
C ASP A 161 0.28 -18.55 2.62
N GLY A 162 0.65 -17.27 2.44
CA GLY A 162 2.05 -16.92 2.14
C GLY A 162 2.24 -15.53 1.54
N LEU A 163 3.30 -15.40 0.74
CA LEU A 163 3.63 -14.20 -0.01
C LEU A 163 3.72 -14.52 -1.50
N PHE A 164 3.29 -13.59 -2.34
CA PHE A 164 3.47 -13.68 -3.78
C PHE A 164 4.82 -13.10 -4.20
N SER A 165 5.51 -13.76 -5.13
CA SER A 165 6.72 -13.25 -5.78
C SER A 165 6.61 -13.36 -7.30
N ASP A 166 6.85 -12.26 -8.01
CA ASP A 166 7.01 -12.20 -9.46
C ASP A 166 8.48 -12.26 -9.91
N THR A 167 9.42 -12.21 -8.97
CA THR A 167 10.86 -12.32 -9.23
C THR A 167 11.36 -13.76 -9.26
N LEU A 168 10.62 -14.67 -8.63
CA LEU A 168 10.89 -16.11 -8.63
C LEU A 168 10.20 -16.79 -9.81
N THR A 169 10.78 -17.91 -10.26
CA THR A 169 10.21 -18.75 -11.32
C THR A 169 9.59 -20.03 -10.74
N PRO A 170 8.61 -20.66 -11.40
CA PRO A 170 8.07 -21.95 -10.95
C PRO A 170 9.11 -23.06 -10.75
N GLN A 171 10.28 -22.95 -11.38
CA GLN A 171 11.41 -23.88 -11.28
C GLN A 171 12.34 -23.58 -10.11
N SER A 172 12.20 -22.42 -9.46
CA SER A 172 13.04 -22.00 -8.34
C SER A 172 12.84 -22.95 -7.14
N GLN A 173 13.92 -23.59 -6.70
CA GLN A 173 13.90 -24.47 -5.53
C GLN A 173 14.15 -23.65 -4.26
N LEU A 174 13.08 -23.47 -3.47
CA LEU A 174 13.13 -22.72 -2.22
C LEU A 174 13.45 -23.62 -1.03
N VAL A 175 14.26 -23.10 -0.10
CA VAL A 175 14.51 -23.74 1.18
C VAL A 175 13.35 -23.46 2.12
N VAL A 176 12.59 -24.49 2.47
CA VAL A 176 11.43 -24.43 3.39
C VAL A 176 11.73 -24.95 4.80
N SER A 177 12.91 -25.55 4.99
CA SER A 177 13.39 -26.07 6.26
C SER A 177 14.89 -25.76 6.37
N GLY A 178 15.33 -25.25 7.52
CA GLY A 178 16.73 -24.87 7.73
C GLY A 178 17.15 -23.53 7.11
N ALA A 179 16.21 -22.70 6.65
CA ALA A 179 16.55 -21.38 6.07
C ALA A 179 17.27 -20.45 7.08
N GLN A 180 16.95 -20.56 8.38
CA GLN A 180 17.67 -19.84 9.44
C GLN A 180 19.10 -20.37 9.67
N LEU A 181 19.36 -21.66 9.40
CA LEU A 181 20.70 -22.22 9.48
C LEU A 181 21.58 -21.67 8.37
N LEU A 182 21.05 -21.56 7.14
CA LEU A 182 21.77 -20.93 6.03
C LEU A 182 22.14 -19.47 6.34
N LEU A 183 21.23 -18.71 6.96
CA LEU A 183 21.53 -17.37 7.43
C LEU A 183 22.68 -17.37 8.44
N SER A 184 22.66 -18.29 9.40
CA SER A 184 23.72 -18.42 10.40
C SER A 184 25.07 -18.77 9.77
N GLU A 185 25.09 -19.66 8.76
CA GLU A 185 26.31 -20.00 8.02
C GLU A 185 26.86 -18.80 7.23
N GLU A 186 25.99 -18.03 6.55
CA GLU A 186 26.39 -16.81 5.82
C GLU A 186 27.14 -15.81 6.74
N PHE A 187 26.68 -15.63 7.99
CA PHE A 187 27.32 -14.71 8.95
C PHE A 187 28.62 -15.23 9.55
N LYS A 188 28.78 -16.55 9.73
CA LYS A 188 30.05 -17.12 10.22
C LYS A 188 31.23 -16.76 9.30
N PHE A 189 31.00 -16.72 7.99
CA PHE A 189 32.02 -16.31 7.03
C PHE A 189 32.34 -14.81 7.08
N GLN A 190 31.36 -13.96 7.41
CA GLN A 190 31.59 -12.51 7.55
C GLN A 190 32.47 -12.18 8.76
N ILE A 191 32.29 -12.89 9.89
CA ILE A 191 33.08 -12.68 11.12
C ILE A 191 34.57 -13.06 10.92
N LYS A 192 34.87 -14.06 10.09
CA LYS A 192 36.26 -14.47 9.84
C LYS A 192 37.06 -13.46 9.01
N ASN A 193 36.41 -12.72 8.11
CA ASN A 193 37.08 -11.74 7.26
C ASN A 193 37.40 -10.42 7.97
N GLU A 194 36.74 -10.11 9.10
CA GLU A 194 36.99 -8.89 9.88
C GLU A 194 38.27 -8.99 10.75
N ASN A 195 38.82 -10.20 10.90
CA ASN A 195 40.00 -10.49 11.73
C ASN A 195 41.28 -10.72 10.90
N SER A 196 41.27 -10.34 9.61
CA SER A 196 42.40 -10.53 8.68
C SER A 196 43.13 -9.24 8.28
N ASP A 197 42.91 -8.14 9.02
CA ASP A 197 43.69 -6.90 8.95
C ASP A 197 44.57 -6.73 10.21
#